data_AF-A0A433RNJ8-F1
#
_entry.id   AF-A0A433RNJ8-F1
#
_cell.length_a   1.000
_cell.length_b   1.000
_cell.length_c   1.000
_cell.angle_alpha   90.00
_cell.angle_beta   90.00
_cell.angle_gamma   90.00
#
_symmetry.space_group_name_H-M   'P 1'
#
loop_
_entity.id
_entity.type
_entity.pdbx_description
1 polymer ?
#
loop_
_entity_poly.entity_id
_entity_poly.type
_entity_poly.pdbx_seq_one_letter_code
_entity_poly.pdbx_strand_id
1 'polypeptide(L)'
;MKQGIVVGVFVFIVLVLAGSIFVLSNDKKALKETIERKNGELEALTLKNEELSAVTGLQVTGEEVAFVEQAFRVYLNYDNDSYVTRFNELSNFVELDVLNKLKGASSLSPPVVAMKNEVEDVQIYLNPKEPHTFLVYTTTNYFLDGALVNHGSQLYEVSVLKSEEQFILGEFKVIGNMTEVDGV
;
A
#
# COMPACT_ATOMS: atom_id res chain seq x y z
N MET A 1 -38.62 -71.16 -25.93
CA MET A 1 -37.20 -70.76 -25.70
C MET A 1 -36.87 -69.36 -26.17
N LYS A 2 -37.25 -68.92 -27.39
CA LYS A 2 -36.86 -67.60 -27.93
C LYS A 2 -37.40 -66.39 -27.13
N GLN A 3 -38.61 -66.46 -26.58
CA GLN A 3 -39.20 -65.34 -25.82
C GLN A 3 -38.57 -65.11 -24.44
N GLY A 4 -38.13 -66.17 -23.74
CA GLY A 4 -37.47 -66.03 -22.44
C GLY A 4 -36.09 -65.38 -22.51
N ILE A 5 -35.37 -65.59 -23.63
CA ILE A 5 -34.06 -64.96 -23.87
C ILE A 5 -34.23 -63.45 -24.13
N VAL A 6 -35.25 -63.06 -24.91
CA VAL A 6 -35.55 -61.64 -25.19
C VAL A 6 -35.92 -60.87 -23.93
N VAL A 7 -36.76 -61.46 -23.05
CA VAL A 7 -37.13 -60.85 -21.77
C VAL A 7 -35.91 -60.73 -20.83
N GLY A 8 -35.06 -61.76 -20.76
CA GLY A 8 -33.86 -61.73 -19.94
C GLY A 8 -32.85 -60.65 -20.37
N VAL A 9 -32.63 -60.49 -21.68
CA VAL A 9 -31.76 -59.43 -22.22
C VAL A 9 -32.33 -58.04 -21.93
N PHE A 10 -33.64 -57.87 -22.04
CA PHE A 10 -34.30 -56.59 -21.77
C PHE A 10 -34.17 -56.17 -20.30
N VAL A 11 -34.38 -57.10 -19.36
CA VAL A 11 -34.18 -56.86 -17.92
C VAL A 11 -32.74 -56.50 -17.59
N PHE A 12 -31.77 -57.17 -18.23
CA PHE A 12 -30.35 -56.89 -18.03
C PHE A 12 -29.97 -55.48 -18.50
N ILE A 13 -30.47 -55.04 -19.67
CA ILE A 13 -30.23 -53.69 -20.19
C ILE A 13 -30.81 -52.63 -19.25
N VAL A 14 -32.02 -52.85 -18.72
CA VAL A 14 -32.65 -51.93 -17.76
C VAL A 14 -31.85 -51.81 -16.46
N LEU A 15 -31.28 -52.92 -15.96
CA LEU A 15 -30.42 -52.91 -14.77
C LEU A 15 -29.10 -52.17 -15.00
N VAL A 16 -28.46 -52.34 -16.16
CA VAL A 16 -27.22 -51.63 -16.53
C VAL A 16 -27.48 -50.12 -16.69
N LEU A 17 -28.62 -49.74 -17.27
CA LEU A 17 -29.03 -48.34 -17.40
C LEU A 17 -29.36 -47.71 -16.04
N ALA A 18 -30.07 -48.43 -15.16
CA ALA A 18 -30.36 -47.95 -13.81
C ALA A 18 -29.08 -47.76 -12.97
N GLY A 19 -28.12 -48.69 -13.08
CA GLY A 19 -26.82 -48.59 -12.40
C GLY A 19 -25.99 -47.39 -12.89
N SER A 20 -25.97 -47.14 -14.20
CA SER A 20 -25.24 -46.00 -14.76
C SER A 20 -25.87 -44.65 -14.42
N ILE A 21 -27.21 -44.55 -14.36
CA ILE A 21 -27.92 -43.35 -13.87
C ILE A 21 -27.63 -43.08 -12.38
N PHE A 22 -27.54 -44.14 -11.56
CA PHE A 22 -27.25 -44.00 -10.14
C PHE A 22 -25.83 -43.46 -9.88
N VAL A 23 -24.83 -43.97 -10.61
CA VAL A 23 -23.44 -43.48 -10.53
C VAL A 23 -23.36 -42.01 -10.96
N LEU A 24 -23.99 -41.64 -12.08
CA LEU A 24 -24.00 -40.26 -12.59
C LEU A 24 -24.65 -39.27 -11.60
N SER A 25 -25.70 -39.72 -10.91
CA SER A 25 -26.40 -38.92 -9.89
C SER A 25 -25.53 -38.66 -8.67
N ASN A 26 -24.80 -39.68 -8.20
CA ASN A 26 -23.87 -39.57 -7.08
C ASN A 26 -22.70 -38.63 -7.40
N ASP A 27 -22.12 -38.75 -8.59
CA ASP A 27 -21.02 -37.88 -9.03
C ASP A 27 -21.47 -36.42 -9.14
N LYS A 28 -22.68 -36.17 -9.66
CA LYS A 28 -23.26 -34.83 -9.75
C LYS A 28 -23.49 -34.22 -8.37
N LYS A 29 -23.92 -35.03 -7.39
CA LYS A 29 -24.11 -34.58 -6.01
C LYS A 29 -22.79 -34.24 -5.34
N ALA A 30 -21.78 -35.11 -5.45
CA ALA A 30 -20.45 -34.89 -4.91
C ALA A 30 -19.76 -33.66 -5.54
N LEU A 31 -19.96 -33.44 -6.84
CA LEU A 31 -19.44 -32.26 -7.54
C LEU A 31 -20.12 -30.97 -7.05
N LYS A 32 -21.44 -31.00 -6.83
CA LYS A 32 -22.19 -29.85 -6.31
C LYS A 32 -21.75 -29.49 -4.89
N GLU A 33 -21.59 -30.48 -4.02
CA GLU A 33 -21.08 -30.28 -2.65
C GLU A 33 -19.64 -29.73 -2.65
N THR A 34 -18.81 -30.18 -3.60
CA THR A 34 -17.44 -29.65 -3.76
C THR A 34 -17.43 -28.20 -4.24
N ILE A 35 -18.29 -27.82 -5.18
CA ILE A 35 -18.43 -26.44 -5.66
C ILE A 35 -18.95 -25.52 -4.54
N GLU A 36 -19.97 -25.94 -3.80
CA GLU A 36 -20.51 -25.16 -2.68
C GLU A 36 -19.47 -24.98 -1.57
N ARG A 37 -18.70 -26.03 -1.23
CA ARG A 37 -17.59 -25.92 -0.28
C ARG A 37 -16.48 -24.99 -0.79
N LYS A 38 -16.07 -25.13 -2.06
CA LYS A 38 -15.05 -24.28 -2.68
C LYS A 38 -15.49 -22.82 -2.74
N ASN A 39 -16.75 -22.55 -3.04
CA ASN A 39 -17.30 -21.20 -3.05
C ASN A 39 -17.34 -20.61 -1.62
N GLY A 40 -17.74 -21.40 -0.62
CA GLY A 40 -17.69 -20.97 0.78
C GLY A 40 -16.26 -20.71 1.27
N GLU A 41 -15.29 -21.55 0.87
CA GLU A 41 -13.86 -21.31 1.11
C GLU A 41 -13.38 -20.01 0.43
N LEU A 42 -13.81 -19.76 -0.81
CA LEU A 42 -13.46 -18.55 -1.56
C LEU A 42 -14.03 -17.29 -0.92
N GLU A 43 -15.29 -17.33 -0.50
CA GLU A 43 -15.98 -16.23 0.17
C GLU A 43 -15.34 -15.92 1.53
N ALA A 44 -15.02 -16.95 2.32
CA ALA A 44 -14.29 -16.79 3.57
C ALA A 44 -12.85 -16.24 3.37
N LEU A 45 -12.16 -16.67 2.32
CA LEU A 45 -10.84 -16.12 1.94
C LEU A 45 -10.95 -14.65 1.49
N THR A 46 -12.01 -14.29 0.78
CA THR A 46 -12.25 -12.92 0.31
C THR A 46 -12.53 -11.98 1.48
N LEU A 47 -13.43 -12.37 2.38
CA LEU A 47 -13.74 -11.62 3.61
C LEU A 47 -12.51 -11.47 4.51
N LYS A 48 -11.72 -12.54 4.67
CA LYS A 48 -10.48 -12.50 5.44
C LYS A 48 -9.43 -11.59 4.80
N ASN A 49 -9.39 -11.50 3.47
CA ASN A 49 -8.47 -10.60 2.76
C ASN A 49 -8.91 -9.14 2.88
N GLU A 50 -10.22 -8.87 2.82
CA GLU A 50 -10.80 -7.55 3.10
C GLU A 50 -10.52 -7.11 4.55
N GLU A 51 -10.68 -8.00 5.53
CA GLU A 51 -10.33 -7.74 6.94
C GLU A 51 -8.82 -7.56 7.17
N LEU A 52 -7.96 -8.38 6.54
CA LEU A 52 -6.50 -8.21 6.66
C LEU A 52 -6.02 -6.90 6.02
N SER A 53 -6.60 -6.54 4.86
CA SER A 53 -6.33 -5.27 4.16
C SER A 53 -6.76 -4.07 4.99
N ALA A 54 -7.79 -4.22 5.83
CA ALA A 54 -8.27 -3.16 6.71
C ALA A 54 -7.47 -2.98 8.00
N VAL A 55 -6.74 -4.00 8.48
CA VAL A 55 -6.19 -4.00 9.86
C VAL A 55 -4.67 -4.14 9.96
N THR A 56 -3.95 -4.63 8.94
CA THR A 56 -2.53 -5.05 9.14
C THR A 56 -1.46 -4.47 8.21
N GLY A 57 -1.78 -3.58 7.26
CA GLY A 57 -0.86 -3.30 6.14
C GLY A 57 -0.73 -1.85 5.66
N LEU A 58 -0.85 -0.84 6.53
CA LEU A 58 -0.66 0.54 6.06
C LEU A 58 0.82 0.91 5.83
N GLN A 59 1.78 0.30 6.53
CA GLN A 59 3.20 0.42 6.15
C GLN A 59 3.45 -0.44 4.92
N VAL A 60 3.55 0.22 3.77
CA VAL A 60 3.91 -0.43 2.51
C VAL A 60 5.42 -0.47 2.40
N THR A 61 5.99 -1.56 1.89
CA THR A 61 7.43 -1.67 1.61
C THR A 61 7.63 -1.86 0.11
N GLY A 62 8.61 -1.19 -0.48
CA GLY A 62 8.91 -1.31 -1.91
C GLY A 62 9.78 -0.18 -2.40
N GLU A 63 10.23 -0.25 -3.66
CA GLU A 63 11.11 0.75 -4.27
C GLU A 63 10.49 2.15 -4.27
N GLU A 64 9.18 2.24 -4.50
CA GLU A 64 8.43 3.50 -4.48
C GLU A 64 8.38 4.12 -3.07
N VAL A 65 8.23 3.29 -2.03
CA VAL A 65 8.23 3.77 -0.64
C VAL A 65 9.61 4.22 -0.22
N ALA A 66 10.66 3.46 -0.58
CA ALA A 66 12.04 3.84 -0.34
C ALA A 66 12.40 5.16 -1.06
N PHE A 67 11.87 5.35 -2.26
CA PHE A 67 11.99 6.61 -3.01
C PHE A 67 11.34 7.78 -2.27
N VAL A 68 10.09 7.62 -1.80
CA VAL A 68 9.39 8.65 -1.00
C VAL A 68 10.17 8.96 0.28
N GLU A 69 10.61 7.94 1.02
CA GLU A 69 11.40 8.12 2.25
C GLU A 69 12.68 8.93 1.98
N GLN A 70 13.41 8.58 0.92
CA GLN A 70 14.64 9.26 0.54
C GLN A 70 14.38 10.72 0.18
N ALA A 71 13.30 11.02 -0.57
CA ALA A 71 12.91 12.39 -0.90
C ALA A 71 12.66 13.23 0.38
N PHE A 72 11.94 12.67 1.36
CA PHE A 72 11.70 13.34 2.64
C PHE A 72 12.96 13.53 3.46
N ARG A 73 13.86 12.53 3.47
CA ARG A 73 15.16 12.66 4.15
C ARG A 73 16.03 13.74 3.52
N VAL A 74 16.06 13.87 2.19
CA VAL A 74 16.77 14.95 1.49
C VAL A 74 16.14 16.32 1.78
N TYR A 75 14.81 16.39 1.79
CA TYR A 75 14.10 17.65 2.05
C TYR A 75 14.26 18.15 3.49
N LEU A 76 14.18 17.24 4.46
CA LEU A 76 14.08 17.59 5.88
C LEU A 76 15.40 17.47 6.65
N ASN A 77 16.39 16.69 6.21
CA ASN A 77 17.71 16.73 6.86
C ASN A 77 18.53 17.89 6.29
N TYR A 78 18.80 18.89 7.12
CA TYR A 78 19.67 19.99 6.73
C TYR A 78 20.28 20.70 7.93
N ASP A 79 21.33 21.45 7.66
CA ASP A 79 21.99 22.41 8.54
C ASP A 79 22.21 23.73 7.77
N ASN A 80 22.98 24.67 8.31
CA ASN A 80 23.26 25.94 7.63
C ASN A 80 23.91 25.74 6.24
N ASP A 81 24.82 24.78 6.11
CA ASP A 81 25.60 24.56 4.89
C ASP A 81 24.73 23.95 3.79
N SER A 82 23.86 23.01 4.18
CA SER A 82 22.96 22.30 3.27
C SER A 82 21.60 23.00 3.07
N TYR A 83 21.30 24.06 3.82
CA TYR A 83 19.98 24.70 3.85
C TYR A 83 19.45 25.07 2.46
N VAL A 84 20.29 25.69 1.63
CA VAL A 84 19.88 26.08 0.27
C VAL A 84 20.13 24.93 -0.72
N THR A 85 21.24 24.21 -0.57
CA THR A 85 21.70 23.20 -1.54
C THR A 85 20.88 21.92 -1.50
N ARG A 86 20.19 21.59 -0.40
CA ARG A 86 19.26 20.45 -0.33
C ARG A 86 18.23 20.46 -1.45
N PHE A 87 17.82 21.64 -1.92
CA PHE A 87 16.87 21.75 -3.01
C PHE A 87 17.45 21.40 -4.38
N ASN A 88 18.78 21.42 -4.54
CA ASN A 88 19.44 20.90 -5.74
C ASN A 88 19.46 19.38 -5.74
N GLU A 89 19.55 18.75 -4.57
CA GLU A 89 19.45 17.30 -4.44
C GLU A 89 17.99 16.86 -4.59
N LEU A 90 17.06 17.59 -3.97
CA LEU A 90 15.62 17.35 -4.02
C LEU A 90 15.06 17.42 -5.45
N SER A 91 15.68 18.19 -6.36
CA SER A 91 15.21 18.28 -7.75
C SER A 91 15.27 16.96 -8.51
N ASN A 92 16.00 15.96 -8.00
CA ASN A 92 15.99 14.61 -8.57
C ASN A 92 14.76 13.78 -8.15
N PHE A 93 14.00 14.26 -7.17
CA PHE A 93 12.88 13.54 -6.55
C PHE A 93 11.53 14.18 -6.82
N VAL A 94 11.45 15.46 -7.18
CA VAL A 94 10.18 16.20 -7.27
C VAL A 94 10.05 16.88 -8.62
N GLU A 95 8.80 17.04 -9.09
CA GLU A 95 8.55 17.89 -10.25
C GLU A 95 8.96 19.35 -9.98
N LEU A 96 9.29 20.08 -11.04
CA LEU A 96 9.75 21.46 -10.95
C LEU A 96 8.76 22.37 -10.22
N ASP A 97 7.46 22.18 -10.43
CA ASP A 97 6.42 22.96 -9.77
C ASP A 97 6.35 22.69 -8.27
N VAL A 98 6.53 21.43 -7.86
CA VAL A 98 6.65 21.05 -6.44
C VAL A 98 7.90 21.67 -5.84
N LEU A 99 9.05 21.57 -6.53
CA LEU A 99 10.31 22.16 -6.07
C LEU A 99 10.17 23.66 -5.83
N ASN A 100 9.55 24.38 -6.77
CA ASN A 100 9.38 25.82 -6.69
C ASN A 100 8.45 26.23 -5.54
N LYS A 101 7.38 25.46 -5.28
CA LYS A 101 6.51 25.69 -4.12
C LYS A 101 7.27 25.51 -2.80
N LEU A 102 8.07 24.45 -2.67
CA LEU A 102 8.85 24.19 -1.46
C LEU A 102 9.95 25.25 -1.23
N LYS A 103 10.63 25.68 -2.30
CA LYS A 103 11.58 26.80 -2.25
C LYS A 103 10.89 28.10 -1.86
N GLY A 104 9.73 28.40 -2.45
CA GLY A 104 8.97 29.63 -2.18
C GLY A 104 8.42 29.72 -0.75
N ALA A 105 8.18 28.58 -0.09
CA ALA A 105 7.81 28.51 1.32
C ALA A 105 9.02 28.69 2.27
N SER A 106 10.24 28.70 1.73
CA SER A 106 11.50 28.78 2.49
C SER A 106 12.22 30.11 2.26
N SER A 107 13.11 30.49 3.19
CA SER A 107 14.09 31.56 2.92
C SER A 107 15.05 31.15 1.78
N LEU A 108 15.42 32.09 0.91
CA LEU A 108 16.43 31.87 -0.13
C LEU A 108 17.88 32.04 0.37
N SER A 109 18.06 32.56 1.59
CA SER A 109 19.37 32.72 2.22
C SER A 109 19.52 31.74 3.39
N PRO A 110 20.73 31.17 3.59
CA PRO A 110 21.03 30.39 4.77
C PRO A 110 20.79 31.24 6.03
N PRO A 111 20.26 30.62 7.09
CA PRO A 111 20.12 31.32 8.37
C PRO A 111 21.47 31.69 8.98
N VAL A 112 21.51 32.83 9.68
CA VAL A 112 22.73 33.37 10.29
C VAL A 112 23.10 32.62 11.58
N VAL A 113 22.09 32.15 12.30
CA VAL A 113 22.26 31.38 13.55
C VAL A 113 22.48 29.91 13.20
N ALA A 114 23.34 29.23 13.95
CA ALA A 114 23.59 27.81 13.74
C ALA A 114 22.29 27.03 13.96
N MET A 115 21.89 26.23 12.98
CA MET A 115 20.68 25.43 13.03
C MET A 115 20.87 24.09 12.36
N LYS A 116 20.05 23.14 12.78
CA LYS A 116 19.99 21.81 12.21
C LYS A 116 18.57 21.27 12.30
N ASN A 117 18.09 20.65 11.24
CA ASN A 117 16.92 19.80 11.27
C ASN A 117 17.36 18.36 10.98
N GLU A 118 16.97 17.44 11.85
CA GLU A 118 17.24 16.01 11.70
C GLU A 118 15.92 15.25 11.62
N VAL A 119 15.83 14.32 10.68
CA VAL A 119 14.72 13.39 10.57
C VAL A 119 14.96 12.22 11.52
N GLU A 120 14.11 12.10 12.53
CA GLU A 120 14.09 10.97 13.44
C GLU A 120 13.39 9.78 12.78
N ASP A 121 12.19 10.01 12.25
CA ASP A 121 11.36 8.96 11.67
C ASP A 121 10.57 9.44 10.45
N VAL A 122 10.30 8.52 9.53
CA VAL A 122 9.44 8.71 8.35
C VAL A 122 8.57 7.47 8.21
N GLN A 123 7.28 7.62 8.52
CA GLN A 123 6.29 6.58 8.35
C GLN A 123 5.46 6.88 7.11
N ILE A 124 5.32 5.88 6.24
CA ILE A 124 4.66 6.03 4.95
C ILE A 124 3.47 5.08 4.90
N TYR A 125 2.31 5.64 4.61
CA TYR A 125 1.06 4.90 4.50
C TYR A 125 0.47 5.05 3.11
N LEU A 126 0.05 3.94 2.50
CA LEU A 126 -0.61 3.98 1.20
C LEU A 126 -2.06 4.42 1.33
N ASN A 127 -2.52 5.30 0.44
CA ASN A 127 -3.93 5.57 0.28
C ASN A 127 -4.59 4.40 -0.49
N PRO A 128 -5.50 3.63 0.14
CA PRO A 128 -6.09 2.45 -0.52
C PRO A 128 -7.03 2.80 -1.69
N LYS A 129 -7.44 4.07 -1.81
CA LYS A 129 -8.34 4.54 -2.88
C LYS A 129 -7.60 5.12 -4.08
N GLU A 130 -6.35 5.56 -3.88
CA GLU A 130 -5.55 6.24 -4.88
C GLU A 130 -4.16 5.60 -4.93
N PRO A 131 -3.96 4.63 -5.85
CA PRO A 131 -2.65 4.02 -6.07
C PRO A 131 -1.59 5.10 -6.32
N HIS A 132 -0.40 4.93 -5.74
CA HIS A 132 0.73 5.88 -5.81
C HIS A 132 0.54 7.19 -5.02
N THR A 133 -0.54 7.32 -4.26
CA THR A 133 -0.73 8.39 -3.28
C THR A 133 -0.39 7.88 -1.88
N PHE A 134 0.45 8.61 -1.16
CA PHE A 134 0.92 8.26 0.18
C PHE A 134 0.63 9.37 1.18
N LEU A 135 0.25 8.94 2.38
CA LEU A 135 0.28 9.76 3.57
C LEU A 135 1.64 9.56 4.24
N VAL A 136 2.39 10.62 4.42
CA VAL A 136 3.73 10.57 5.03
C VAL A 136 3.68 11.30 6.37
N TYR A 137 4.03 10.59 7.43
CA TYR A 137 4.19 11.15 8.76
C TYR A 137 5.68 11.22 9.09
N THR A 138 6.18 12.41 9.41
CA THR A 138 7.58 12.60 9.76
C THR A 138 7.72 13.14 11.16
N THR A 139 8.75 12.68 11.85
CA THR A 139 9.19 13.22 13.13
C THR A 139 10.58 13.81 12.97
N THR A 140 10.77 15.04 13.44
CA THR A 140 12.02 15.80 13.25
C THR A 140 12.47 16.48 14.53
N ASN A 141 13.79 16.56 14.70
CA ASN A 141 14.45 17.29 15.76
C ASN A 141 15.10 18.55 15.18
N TYR A 142 14.65 19.70 15.66
CA TYR A 142 15.15 21.00 15.23
C TYR A 142 16.00 21.65 16.32
N PHE A 143 17.23 21.99 15.96
CA PHE A 143 18.24 22.52 16.84
C PHE A 143 18.58 23.97 16.47
N LEU A 144 18.79 24.81 17.49
CA LEU A 144 19.36 26.16 17.36
C LEU A 144 20.55 26.29 18.31
N ASP A 145 21.70 26.72 17.79
CA ASP A 145 22.99 26.80 18.50
C ASP A 145 23.33 25.52 19.27
N GLY A 146 22.98 24.36 18.68
CA GLY A 146 23.22 23.03 19.25
C GLY A 146 22.21 22.59 20.32
N ALA A 147 21.28 23.45 20.74
CA ALA A 147 20.21 23.07 21.66
C ALA A 147 18.98 22.58 20.88
N LEU A 148 18.40 21.46 21.30
CA LEU A 148 17.11 20.98 20.78
C LEU A 148 16.02 21.97 21.22
N VAL A 149 15.36 22.62 20.26
CA VAL A 149 14.32 23.62 20.55
C VAL A 149 12.92 23.16 20.13
N ASN A 150 12.82 22.18 19.23
CA ASN A 150 11.55 21.62 18.83
C ASN A 150 11.72 20.15 18.43
N HIS A 151 10.83 19.31 18.93
CA HIS A 151 10.61 17.95 18.46
C HIS A 151 9.22 17.95 17.80
N GLY A 152 9.20 17.94 16.47
CA GLY A 152 8.01 18.25 15.68
C GLY A 152 7.58 17.08 14.80
N SER A 153 6.26 16.85 14.77
CA SER A 153 5.65 15.87 13.88
C SER A 153 4.77 16.53 12.83
N GLN A 154 4.91 16.12 11.58
CA GLN A 154 4.19 16.69 10.45
C GLN A 154 3.62 15.60 9.54
N LEU A 155 2.42 15.86 9.02
CA LEU A 155 1.69 14.97 8.13
C LEU A 155 1.60 15.59 6.73
N TYR A 156 1.92 14.79 5.73
CA TYR A 156 1.91 15.15 4.32
C TYR A 156 1.10 14.16 3.51
N GLU A 157 0.57 14.63 2.39
CA GLU A 157 0.00 13.83 1.32
C GLU A 157 0.85 14.07 0.07
N VAL A 158 1.32 13.00 -0.55
CA VAL A 158 2.16 13.05 -1.75
C VAL A 158 1.67 12.08 -2.79
N SER A 159 1.86 12.41 -4.07
CA SER A 159 1.61 11.49 -5.18
C SER A 159 2.89 11.24 -5.95
N VAL A 160 3.12 9.97 -6.32
CA VAL A 160 4.25 9.54 -7.13
C VAL A 160 3.77 9.35 -8.58
N LEU A 161 4.46 10.00 -9.51
CA LEU A 161 4.36 9.72 -10.93
C LEU A 161 5.46 8.73 -11.31
N LYS A 162 5.12 7.72 -12.10
CA LYS A 162 6.07 6.74 -12.64
C LYS A 162 6.18 6.92 -14.16
N SER A 163 7.37 7.25 -14.64
CA SER A 163 7.67 7.32 -16.09
C SER A 163 8.92 6.52 -16.40
N GLU A 164 8.83 5.54 -17.30
CA GLU A 164 9.98 4.84 -17.89
C GLU A 164 11.07 4.40 -16.88
N GLU A 165 10.65 3.89 -15.71
CA GLU A 165 11.47 3.43 -14.57
C GLU A 165 11.94 4.49 -13.56
N GLN A 166 11.62 5.76 -13.77
CA GLN A 166 11.89 6.82 -12.79
C GLN A 166 10.64 7.17 -11.98
N PHE A 167 10.81 7.27 -10.66
CA PHE A 167 9.81 7.85 -9.76
C PHE A 167 10.04 9.36 -9.61
N ILE A 168 8.96 10.13 -9.55
CA ILE A 168 8.99 11.55 -9.27
C ILE A 168 7.76 11.96 -8.45
N LEU A 169 7.93 12.82 -7.44
CA LEU A 169 6.80 13.37 -6.68
C LEU A 169 6.12 14.46 -7.50
N GLY A 170 4.90 14.17 -7.96
CA GLY A 170 4.07 15.09 -8.74
C GLY A 170 3.27 16.04 -7.85
N GLU A 171 2.82 15.56 -6.69
CA GLU A 171 2.16 16.40 -5.69
C GLU A 171 2.83 16.25 -4.33
N PHE A 172 2.89 17.38 -3.60
CA PHE A 172 3.37 17.46 -2.24
C PHE A 172 2.52 18.45 -1.47
N LYS A 173 1.81 17.98 -0.45
CA LYS A 173 0.88 18.79 0.32
C LYS A 173 1.08 18.57 1.81
N VAL A 174 1.28 19.65 2.54
CA VAL A 174 1.25 19.64 4.00
C VAL A 174 -0.20 19.55 4.44
N ILE A 175 -0.55 18.49 5.16
CA ILE A 175 -1.91 18.27 5.69
C ILE A 175 -2.06 18.93 7.05
N GLY A 176 -1.02 18.86 7.89
CA GLY A 176 -1.02 19.51 9.19
C GLY A 176 0.13 19.05 10.06
N ASN A 177 0.21 19.63 11.25
CA ASN A 177 1.12 19.17 12.30
C ASN A 177 0.34 18.25 13.23
N MET A 178 1.01 17.22 13.72
CA MET A 178 0.48 16.42 14.82
C MET A 178 1.29 16.77 16.07
N THR A 179 0.59 16.96 17.17
CA THR A 179 1.23 17.07 18.47
C THR A 179 0.95 15.75 19.17
N GLU A 180 1.99 15.09 19.67
CA GLU A 180 1.78 13.96 20.57
C GLU A 180 0.94 14.44 21.74
N VAL A 181 -0.19 13.75 21.97
CA VAL A 181 -0.98 13.97 23.18
C VAL A 181 -0.36 13.05 24.22
N ASP A 182 0.43 13.61 25.13
CA ASP A 182 0.94 12.87 26.27
C ASP A 182 -0.25 12.29 27.08
N GLY A 183 -0.42 10.96 27.04
CA GLY A 183 -1.21 10.20 28.01
C GLY A 183 -2.60 9.71 27.58
N VAL A 184 -2.67 8.73 26.67
CA VAL A 184 -3.78 7.74 26.63
C VAL A 184 -3.22 6.33 26.60
#